data_AF-A0A256ZFC7-F1
#
_entry.id   AF-A0A256ZFC7-F1
#
_cell.length_a   1.000
_cell.length_b   1.000
_cell.length_c   1.000
_cell.angle_alpha   90.00
_cell.angle_beta   90.00
_cell.angle_gamma   90.00
#
_symmetry.space_group_name_H-M   'P 1'
#
loop_
_entity.id
_entity.type
_entity.pdbx_description
1 polymer ?
#
loop_
_entity_poly.entity_id
_entity_poly.type
_entity_poly.pdbx_seq_one_letter_code
_entity_poly.pdbx_strand_id
1 'polypeptide(L)'
;MVVRVRLRIVGGGGAVETSALANSGYEAETLQLLIPIKLAQVLGLWPPKAGIEESEFETAGGPLRVWLAPRACRVSVVAPDAAPPEVEADIAISPLADEVLLSDKLISELGIALEDVGRGLWRFRWESKEKLRRSEPPRYWK
;
A
#
# COMPACT_ATOMS: atom_id res chain seq x y z
N MET A 1 5.73 -5.69 -16.83
CA MET A 1 5.49 -4.55 -15.91
C MET A 1 4.46 -4.99 -14.88
N VAL A 2 4.28 -4.23 -13.79
CA VAL A 2 3.23 -4.46 -12.77
C VAL A 2 2.58 -3.11 -12.45
N VAL A 3 1.40 -3.08 -11.83
CA VAL A 3 0.70 -1.83 -11.50
C VAL A 3 1.21 -1.28 -10.17
N ARG A 4 1.82 -0.10 -10.23
CA ARG A 4 2.09 0.73 -9.06
C ARG A 4 1.34 2.04 -9.15
N VAL A 5 0.83 2.50 -8.01
CA VAL A 5 0.16 3.79 -7.89
C VAL A 5 0.93 4.68 -6.93
N ARG A 6 0.88 5.99 -7.18
CA ARG A 6 1.41 6.97 -6.24
C ARG A 6 0.42 7.10 -5.09
N LEU A 7 0.89 6.89 -3.87
CA LEU A 7 0.11 7.08 -2.67
C LEU A 7 0.62 8.27 -1.88
N ARG A 8 -0.30 8.97 -1.23
CA ARG A 8 -0.03 9.80 -0.07
C ARG A 8 -0.45 9.01 1.16
N ILE A 9 0.48 8.84 2.09
CA ILE A 9 0.29 8.13 3.34
C ILE A 9 0.44 9.13 4.47
N VAL A 10 -0.56 9.23 5.35
CA VAL A 10 -0.56 10.10 6.52
C VAL A 10 -0.68 9.23 7.77
N GLY A 11 0.30 9.26 8.66
CA GLY A 11 0.34 8.38 9.83
C GLY A 11 1.51 8.68 10.77
N GLY A 12 1.36 8.29 12.05
CA GLY A 12 2.40 8.36 13.09
C GLY A 12 3.14 9.70 13.26
N GLY A 13 2.49 10.81 12.89
CA GLY A 13 3.00 12.17 13.06
C GLY A 13 3.58 12.81 11.79
N GLY A 14 3.54 12.12 10.64
CA GLY A 14 4.04 12.62 9.37
C GLY A 14 3.16 12.29 8.16
N ALA A 15 3.59 12.78 7.00
CA ALA A 15 3.01 12.44 5.71
C ALA A 15 4.11 12.18 4.69
N VAL A 16 3.90 11.20 3.81
CA VAL A 16 4.88 10.79 2.80
C VAL A 16 4.17 10.39 1.52
N GLU A 17 4.74 10.80 0.38
CA GLU A 17 4.33 10.29 -0.92
C GLU A 17 5.31 9.21 -1.39
N THR A 18 4.79 8.08 -1.85
CA THR A 18 5.58 6.95 -2.33
C THR A 18 4.85 6.21 -3.44
N SER A 19 5.58 5.39 -4.19
CA SER A 19 4.97 4.39 -5.06
C SER A 19 4.60 3.15 -4.25
N ALA A 20 3.46 2.54 -4.55
CA ALA A 20 3.01 1.29 -3.96
C ALA A 20 2.53 0.30 -5.03
N LEU A 21 2.94 -0.96 -4.90
CA LEU A 21 2.53 -2.07 -5.75
C LEU A 21 1.12 -2.52 -5.37
N ALA A 22 0.22 -2.51 -6.35
CA ALA A 22 -1.11 -3.09 -6.21
C ALA A 22 -1.00 -4.62 -6.28
N ASN A 23 -0.93 -5.29 -5.12
CA ASN A 23 -0.77 -6.72 -5.04
C ASN A 23 -2.10 -7.41 -4.72
N SER A 24 -2.83 -7.83 -5.76
CA SER A 24 -4.10 -8.57 -5.58
C SER A 24 -3.93 -9.96 -4.96
N GLY A 25 -2.71 -10.50 -4.88
CA GLY A 25 -2.41 -11.75 -4.18
C GLY A 25 -2.01 -11.56 -2.72
N TYR A 26 -1.97 -10.31 -2.23
CA TYR A 26 -1.86 -10.02 -0.80
C TYR A 26 -3.28 -9.93 -0.22
N GLU A 27 -3.81 -11.08 0.15
CA GLU A 27 -5.11 -11.22 0.79
C GLU A 27 -5.00 -10.91 2.28
N ALA A 28 -5.77 -9.94 2.78
CA ALA A 28 -5.75 -9.54 4.18
C ALA A 28 -7.18 -9.41 4.72
N GLU A 29 -7.44 -9.72 6.00
CA GLU A 29 -8.76 -9.54 6.61
C GLU A 29 -9.15 -8.06 6.74
N THR A 30 -8.17 -7.18 6.89
CA THR A 30 -8.34 -5.74 7.03
C THR A 30 -7.78 -4.97 5.82
N LEU A 31 -8.03 -3.66 5.77
CA LEU A 31 -7.39 -2.77 4.82
C LEU A 31 -5.94 -2.58 5.25
N GLN A 32 -4.99 -3.12 4.48
CA GLN A 32 -3.59 -3.19 4.91
C GLN A 32 -2.63 -2.58 3.87
N LEU A 33 -1.66 -1.84 4.41
CA LEU A 33 -0.43 -1.48 3.72
C LEU A 33 0.74 -2.21 4.34
N LEU A 34 1.40 -3.03 3.53
CA LEU A 34 2.66 -3.62 3.93
C LEU A 34 3.80 -2.67 3.55
N ILE A 35 4.57 -2.22 4.52
CA ILE A 35 5.63 -1.22 4.34
C ILE A 35 7.01 -1.72 4.81
N PRO A 36 8.09 -1.25 4.18
CA PRO A 36 9.46 -1.46 4.65
C PRO A 36 9.74 -0.75 5.99
N ILE A 37 10.66 -1.28 6.80
CA ILE A 37 11.08 -0.67 8.09
C ILE A 37 11.49 0.80 7.92
N LYS A 38 12.22 1.15 6.85
CA LYS A 38 12.66 2.55 6.65
C LYS A 38 11.49 3.52 6.46
N LEU A 39 10.42 3.08 5.78
CA LEU A 39 9.21 3.89 5.67
C LEU A 39 8.51 3.98 7.03
N ALA A 40 8.46 2.88 7.80
CA ALA A 40 7.90 2.90 9.15
C ALA A 40 8.66 3.85 10.09
N GLN A 41 9.99 3.97 9.96
CA GLN A 41 10.80 4.95 10.69
C GLN A 41 10.41 6.40 10.33
N VAL A 42 10.24 6.70 9.04
CA VAL A 42 9.80 8.03 8.57
C VAL A 42 8.41 8.37 9.10
N LEU A 43 7.52 7.37 9.20
CA LEU A 43 6.19 7.50 9.78
C LEU A 43 6.18 7.44 11.31
N GLY A 44 7.32 7.32 12.00
CA GLY A 44 7.37 7.28 13.48
C GLY A 44 6.79 6.02 14.12
N LEU A 45 6.55 4.97 13.33
CA LEU A 45 6.00 3.66 13.72
C LEU A 45 7.08 2.62 14.04
N TRP A 46 8.36 2.96 13.83
CA TRP A 46 9.49 2.10 14.16
C TRP A 46 10.53 2.83 15.03
N PRO A 47 11.09 2.21 16.09
CA PRO A 47 10.80 0.85 16.58
C PRO A 47 9.35 0.69 17.09
N PRO A 48 8.81 -0.54 17.16
CA PRO A 48 7.45 -0.78 17.60
C PRO A 48 7.19 -0.17 18.99
N LYS A 49 6.06 0.52 19.14
CA LYS A 49 5.58 1.11 20.40
C LYS A 49 4.33 0.35 20.87
N ALA A 50 3.79 0.74 22.02
CA ALA A 50 2.53 0.18 22.51
C ALA A 50 1.42 0.27 21.43
N GLY A 51 0.68 -0.82 21.25
CA GLY A 51 -0.36 -0.95 20.22
C GLY A 51 0.14 -1.44 18.85
N ILE A 52 1.44 -1.72 18.71
CA ILE A 52 2.00 -2.43 17.55
C ILE A 52 2.34 -3.86 17.99
N GLU A 53 1.72 -4.84 17.33
CA GLU A 53 1.80 -6.25 17.72
C GLU A 53 2.58 -7.06 16.68
N GLU A 54 3.39 -8.01 17.14
CA GLU A 54 4.05 -8.99 16.26
C GLU A 54 3.01 -9.99 15.74
N SER A 55 3.04 -10.25 14.45
CA SER A 55 2.17 -11.22 13.78
C SER A 55 2.95 -11.98 12.72
N GLU A 56 2.38 -13.07 12.23
CA GLU A 56 2.94 -13.86 11.15
C GLU A 56 1.96 -13.92 9.98
N PHE A 57 2.47 -13.68 8.77
CA PHE A 57 1.72 -13.81 7.53
C PHE A 57 2.18 -15.05 6.78
N GLU A 58 1.22 -15.85 6.32
CA GLU A 58 1.51 -16.95 5.41
C GLU A 58 1.75 -16.42 4.00
N THR A 59 2.90 -16.73 3.42
CA THR A 59 3.22 -16.35 2.03
C THR A 59 3.66 -17.57 1.23
N ALA A 60 3.64 -17.46 -0.10
CA ALA A 60 4.16 -18.52 -0.97
C ALA A 60 5.65 -18.85 -0.72
N GLY A 61 6.41 -17.91 -0.16
CA GLY A 61 7.83 -18.10 0.20
C GLY A 61 8.05 -18.65 1.62
N GLY A 62 6.98 -18.93 2.37
CA GLY A 62 7.01 -19.30 3.78
C GLY A 62 6.48 -18.20 4.70
N PRO A 63 6.48 -18.44 6.02
CA PRO A 63 5.99 -17.49 7.00
C PRO A 63 6.81 -16.20 7.01
N LEU A 64 6.12 -15.06 7.02
CA LEU A 64 6.68 -13.73 7.11
C LEU A 64 6.28 -13.11 8.45
N ARG A 65 7.27 -12.90 9.32
CA ARG A 65 7.07 -12.08 10.52
C ARG A 65 6.86 -10.60 10.14
N VAL A 66 5.81 -10.01 10.70
CA VAL A 66 5.47 -8.59 10.54
C VAL A 66 5.13 -7.95 11.89
N TRP A 67 5.12 -6.62 11.93
CA TRP A 67 4.57 -5.84 13.04
C TRP A 67 3.34 -5.08 12.56
N LEU A 68 2.18 -5.36 13.15
CA LEU A 68 0.90 -4.79 12.80
C LEU A 68 0.59 -3.58 13.68
N ALA A 69 0.34 -2.44 13.04
CA ALA A 69 -0.17 -1.23 13.66
C ALA A 69 -1.60 -0.97 13.15
N PRO A 70 -2.64 -1.32 13.93
CA PRO A 70 -4.02 -1.17 13.50
C PRO A 70 -4.43 0.30 13.31
N ARG A 71 -5.15 0.61 12.23
CA ARG A 71 -5.65 1.96 11.88
C ARG A 71 -4.59 3.05 11.99
N ALA A 72 -3.34 2.70 11.64
CA ALA A 72 -2.18 3.55 11.87
C ALA A 72 -1.99 4.64 10.82
N CYS A 73 -2.73 4.58 9.71
CA CYS A 73 -2.63 5.58 8.65
C CYS A 73 -3.94 5.85 7.92
N ARG A 74 -3.97 7.00 7.24
CA ARG A 74 -4.91 7.31 6.18
C ARG A 74 -4.16 7.42 4.87
N VAL A 75 -4.72 6.82 3.82
CA VAL A 75 -4.09 6.74 2.51
C VAL A 75 -5.01 7.14 1.38
N SER A 76 -4.44 7.80 0.38
CA SER A 76 -5.15 8.15 -0.84
C SER A 76 -4.21 8.07 -2.03
N VAL A 77 -4.76 7.81 -3.22
CA VAL A 77 -4.00 7.83 -4.47
C VAL A 77 -3.75 9.29 -4.87
N VAL A 78 -2.51 9.62 -5.25
CA VAL A 78 -2.18 10.96 -5.75
C VAL A 78 -2.47 11.01 -7.24
N ALA A 79 -3.54 11.70 -7.62
CA ALA A 79 -3.93 11.92 -9.00
C ALA A 79 -4.43 13.37 -9.18
N PRO A 80 -3.74 14.24 -9.95
CA PRO A 80 -4.14 15.65 -10.09
C PRO A 80 -5.52 15.86 -10.73
N ASP A 81 -6.00 14.87 -11.49
CA ASP A 81 -7.21 14.92 -12.29
C ASP A 81 -8.34 14.02 -11.75
N ALA A 82 -8.23 13.58 -10.49
CA ALA A 82 -9.23 12.79 -9.80
C ALA A 82 -9.26 13.12 -8.30
N ALA A 83 -10.40 12.83 -7.66
CA ALA A 83 -10.56 12.96 -6.21
C ALA A 83 -10.81 11.56 -5.61
N PRO A 84 -9.77 10.71 -5.48
CA PRO A 84 -9.90 9.40 -4.87
C PRO A 84 -10.22 9.51 -3.36
N PRO A 85 -10.81 8.47 -2.77
CA PRO A 85 -11.11 8.48 -1.34
C PRO A 85 -9.82 8.54 -0.51
N GLU A 86 -9.94 9.08 0.70
CA GLU A 86 -8.96 8.89 1.77
C GLU A 86 -9.47 7.76 2.66
N VAL A 87 -8.66 6.72 2.82
CA VAL A 87 -9.05 5.45 3.45
C VAL A 87 -8.17 5.20 4.67
N GLU A 88 -8.79 4.90 5.81
CA GLU A 88 -8.07 4.45 7.00
C GLU A 88 -7.62 2.99 6.84
N ALA A 89 -6.37 2.70 7.16
CA ALA A 89 -5.78 1.38 6.96
C ALA A 89 -4.79 1.02 8.08
N ASP A 90 -4.63 -0.29 8.28
CA ASP A 90 -3.58 -0.86 9.12
C ASP A 90 -2.23 -0.80 8.38
N ILE A 91 -1.16 -0.73 9.14
CA ILE A 91 0.21 -0.86 8.63
C ILE A 91 0.81 -2.18 9.09
N ALA A 92 1.23 -3.00 8.14
CA ALA A 92 2.07 -4.17 8.36
C ALA A 92 3.53 -3.82 8.04
N ILE A 93 4.38 -3.77 9.06
CA ILE A 93 5.80 -3.46 8.89
C ILE A 93 6.54 -4.77 8.64
N SER A 94 7.20 -4.87 7.48
CA SER A 94 7.97 -6.06 7.09
C SER A 94 9.47 -5.75 7.03
N PRO A 95 10.33 -6.62 7.59
CA PRO A 95 11.77 -6.52 7.45
C PRO A 95 12.27 -6.97 6.06
N LEU A 96 11.44 -7.69 5.29
CA LEU A 96 11.81 -8.26 3.98
C LEU A 96 11.27 -7.44 2.80
N ALA A 97 10.38 -6.48 3.05
CA ALA A 97 9.83 -5.65 1.99
C ALA A 97 10.81 -4.57 1.54
N ASP A 98 11.00 -4.45 0.22
CA ASP A 98 11.78 -3.37 -0.39
C ASP A 98 10.91 -2.18 -0.83
N GLU A 99 9.62 -2.39 -1.07
CA GLU A 99 8.64 -1.38 -1.50
C GLU A 99 7.29 -1.57 -0.82
N VAL A 100 6.39 -0.60 -0.97
CA VAL A 100 5.05 -0.63 -0.37
C VAL A 100 4.12 -1.55 -1.16
N LEU A 101 3.35 -2.38 -0.47
CA LEU A 101 2.32 -3.24 -1.06
C LEU A 101 0.92 -2.85 -0.56
N LEU A 102 -0.03 -2.77 -1.48
CA LEU A 102 -1.46 -2.68 -1.19
C LEU A 102 -2.05 -4.09 -1.10
N SER A 103 -2.87 -4.36 -0.08
CA SER A 103 -3.69 -5.57 -0.03
C SER A 103 -4.86 -5.53 -1.02
N ASP A 104 -5.43 -6.70 -1.34
CA ASP A 104 -6.63 -6.87 -2.16
C ASP A 104 -7.77 -5.92 -1.76
N LYS A 105 -8.07 -5.85 -0.46
CA LYS A 105 -9.17 -5.03 0.07
C LYS A 105 -8.87 -3.54 -0.06
N LEU A 106 -7.64 -3.12 0.18
CA LEU A 106 -7.28 -1.71 0.05
C LEU A 106 -7.23 -1.25 -1.42
N ILE A 107 -6.83 -2.12 -2.35
CA ILE A 107 -6.95 -1.86 -3.80
C ILE A 107 -8.41 -1.57 -4.16
N SER A 108 -9.33 -2.41 -3.68
CA SER A 108 -10.77 -2.23 -3.88
C SER A 108 -11.26 -0.91 -3.28
N GLU A 109 -10.91 -0.63 -2.02
CA GLU A 109 -11.41 0.54 -1.30
C GLU A 109 -10.90 1.87 -1.89
N LEU A 110 -9.65 1.90 -2.36
CA LEU A 110 -9.11 3.05 -3.12
C LEU A 110 -9.72 3.19 -4.52
N GLY A 111 -10.56 2.24 -4.93
CA GLY A 111 -11.24 2.24 -6.20
C GLY A 111 -10.32 1.99 -7.38
N ILE A 112 -9.25 1.21 -7.20
CA ILE A 112 -8.29 0.89 -8.27
C ILE A 112 -8.82 -0.33 -9.05
N ALA A 113 -8.91 -0.20 -10.37
CA ALA A 113 -9.13 -1.31 -11.29
C ALA A 113 -7.83 -1.66 -12.02
N LEU A 114 -7.42 -2.92 -11.94
CA LEU A 114 -6.26 -3.45 -12.67
C LEU A 114 -6.73 -3.92 -14.05
N GLU A 115 -6.30 -3.22 -15.11
CA GLU A 115 -6.80 -3.45 -16.48
C GLU A 115 -5.87 -4.36 -17.28
N ASP A 116 -4.56 -4.08 -17.25
CA ASP A 116 -3.53 -4.94 -17.83
C ASP A 116 -2.28 -4.83 -16.97
N VAL A 117 -2.15 -5.74 -15.99
CA VAL A 117 -1.05 -5.71 -15.02
C VAL A 117 0.30 -5.84 -15.71
N GLY A 118 0.41 -6.74 -16.70
CA GLY A 118 1.64 -6.99 -17.45
C GLY A 118 2.16 -5.76 -18.19
N ARG A 119 1.26 -4.86 -18.61
CA ARG A 119 1.58 -3.57 -19.22
C ARG A 119 1.55 -2.39 -18.25
N GLY A 120 1.22 -2.63 -16.98
CA GLY A 120 1.13 -1.60 -15.95
C GLY A 120 -0.03 -0.64 -16.16
N LEU A 121 -1.15 -1.10 -16.70
CA LEU A 121 -2.34 -0.29 -16.98
C LEU A 121 -3.41 -0.49 -15.91
N TRP A 122 -3.93 0.63 -15.42
CA TRP A 122 -4.96 0.66 -14.37
C TRP A 122 -5.86 1.89 -14.59
N ARG A 123 -6.95 1.99 -13.84
CA ARG A 123 -7.80 3.18 -13.77
C ARG A 123 -8.51 3.26 -12.43
N PHE A 124 -9.14 4.39 -12.12
CA PHE A 124 -10.15 4.36 -11.06
C PHE A 124 -11.44 3.70 -11.55
N ARG A 125 -12.14 2.98 -10.67
CA ARG A 125 -13.35 2.22 -11.02
C ARG A 125 -14.46 3.11 -11.58
N TRP A 126 -14.54 4.36 -11.15
CA TRP A 126 -15.50 5.38 -11.63
C TRP A 126 -15.08 6.08 -12.93
N GLU A 127 -13.87 5.83 -13.43
CA GLU A 127 -13.41 6.38 -14.70
C GLU A 127 -13.90 5.53 -15.88
N SER A 128 -14.03 6.20 -17.05
CA SER A 128 -14.25 5.52 -18.33
C SER A 128 -13.20 4.43 -18.56
N LYS A 129 -13.59 3.34 -19.21
CA LYS A 129 -12.67 2.25 -19.61
C LYS A 129 -11.55 2.73 -20.54
N GLU A 130 -11.74 3.83 -21.24
CA GLU A 130 -10.73 4.43 -22.12
C GLU A 130 -9.68 5.25 -21.36
N LYS A 131 -9.96 5.64 -20.11
CA LYS A 131 -9.08 6.46 -19.28
C LYS A 131 -8.05 5.59 -18.56
N LEU A 132 -7.14 5.02 -19.34
CA LEU A 132 -6.06 4.17 -18.83
C LEU A 132 -4.92 5.03 -18.25
N ARG A 133 -4.56 4.73 -17.00
CA ARG A 133 -3.41 5.28 -16.28
C ARG A 133 -2.25 4.30 -16.37
N ARG A 134 -1.03 4.83 -16.34
CA ARG A 134 0.20 4.03 -16.35
C ARG A 134 0.73 3.85 -14.92
N SER A 135 1.42 2.74 -14.71
CA SER A 135 2.13 2.45 -13.48
C SER A 135 3.19 3.52 -13.20
N GLU A 136 3.33 3.87 -11.93
CA GLU A 136 4.49 4.59 -11.43
C GLU A 136 5.76 3.71 -11.47
N PRO A 137 6.97 4.31 -11.54
CA PRO A 137 8.22 3.58 -11.32
C PRO A 137 8.31 3.09 -9.86
N PRO A 138 9.04 2.00 -9.58
CA PRO A 138 9.23 1.51 -8.22
C PRO A 138 9.91 2.55 -7.33
N ARG A 139 9.51 2.59 -6.05
CA ARG A 139 10.19 3.34 -5.00
C ARG A 139 10.66 2.38 -3.92
N TYR A 140 11.95 2.08 -3.93
CA TYR A 140 12.56 1.21 -2.94
C TYR A 140 12.99 1.98 -1.68
N TRP A 141 12.80 1.36 -0.53
CA TRP A 141 13.12 1.89 0.79
C TRP A 141 14.26 1.06 1.42
N LYS A 142 15.43 1.10 0.79
CA LYS A 142 16.65 0.39 1.21
C LYS A 142 17.49 1.17 2.17
#